data_AF-A0A1A3STT8-F1
#
_entry.id   AF-A0A1A3STT8-F1
#
_cell.length_a   1.000
_cell.length_b   1.000
_cell.length_c   1.000
_cell.angle_alpha   90.00
_cell.angle_beta   90.00
_cell.angle_gamma   90.00
#
_symmetry.space_group_name_H-M   'P 1'
#
loop_
_entity.id
_entity.type
_entity.pdbx_description
1 polymer ?
#
loop_
_entity_poly.entity_id
_entity_poly.type
_entity_poly.pdbx_seq_one_letter_code
_entity_poly.pdbx_strand_id
1 'polypeptide(L)' 'MLATAATLPTNPSGYAFEAKWDGIRGLARVDDRAELFSRHANNLTPCFPEIAGHLADALTGPIWRRRVRRQQ' A
#
# COMPACT_ATOMS: atom_id res chain seq x y z
N MET A 1 -2.18 10.29 -7.10
CA MET A 1 -1.13 10.99 -6.31
C MET A 1 0.25 10.64 -6.85
N LEU A 2 1.09 11.64 -7.12
CA LEU A 2 2.50 11.49 -7.52
C LEU A 2 3.40 12.24 -6.54
N ALA A 3 4.67 11.87 -6.45
CA ALA A 3 5.65 12.58 -5.64
C ALA A 3 6.33 13.68 -6.46
N THR A 4 6.69 14.77 -5.80
CA THR A 4 7.48 15.86 -6.37
C THR A 4 8.92 15.73 -5.89
N ALA A 5 9.89 15.88 -6.80
CA ALA A 5 11.30 15.90 -6.43
C ALA A 5 11.61 17.12 -5.55
N ALA A 6 12.34 16.90 -4.46
CA ALA A 6 12.72 17.95 -3.52
C ALA A 6 14.08 17.62 -2.90
N THR A 7 14.72 18.64 -2.33
CA THR A 7 15.86 18.45 -1.45
C THR A 7 15.39 17.89 -0.10
N LEU A 8 16.31 17.29 0.66
CA LEU A 8 15.99 16.84 2.02
C LEU A 8 15.53 18.04 2.88
N PRO A 9 14.44 17.90 3.63
CA PRO A 9 13.94 18.99 4.47
C PRO A 9 14.93 19.29 5.59
N THR A 10 15.18 20.57 5.86
CA THR A 10 16.07 21.02 6.94
C THR A 10 15.48 20.75 8.32
N ASN A 11 14.16 20.74 8.44
CA ASN A 11 13.44 20.28 9.62
C ASN A 11 12.62 19.03 9.29
N PRO A 12 12.97 17.85 9.83
CA PRO A 12 12.27 16.60 9.55
C PRO A 12 10.95 16.44 10.32
N SER A 13 10.65 17.31 11.31
CA SER A 13 9.41 17.20 12.10
C SER A 13 8.18 17.50 11.23
N GLY A 14 7.54 16.47 10.69
CA GLY A 14 6.43 16.58 9.73
C GLY A 14 6.56 15.65 8.52
N TYR A 15 7.71 15.01 8.35
CA TYR A 15 7.96 14.04 7.28
C TYR A 15 8.08 12.63 7.83
N ALA A 16 7.46 11.68 7.12
CA ALA A 16 7.78 10.27 7.25
C ALA A 16 8.73 9.89 6.11
N PHE A 17 9.85 9.25 6.45
CA PHE A 17 10.83 8.77 5.47
C PHE A 17 10.64 7.27 5.25
N GLU A 18 10.56 6.88 3.99
CA GLU A 18 10.44 5.49 3.56
C GLU A 18 11.46 5.19 2.46
N ALA A 19 11.91 3.94 2.37
CA ALA A 19 12.79 3.51 1.29
C ALA A 19 12.05 3.61 -0.06
N LYS A 20 12.72 4.18 -1.07
CA LYS A 20 12.20 4.14 -2.43
C LYS A 20 12.36 2.73 -2.99
N TRP A 21 11.26 2.00 -3.10
CA TRP A 21 11.23 0.70 -3.76
C TRP A 21 11.23 0.85 -5.29
N ASP A 22 12.02 0.03 -5.98
CA ASP A 22 12.00 -0.06 -7.44
C ASP A 22 11.22 -1.31 -7.87
N GLY A 23 9.96 -1.08 -8.26
CA GLY A 23 9.03 -2.15 -8.57
C GLY A 23 7.76 -1.62 -9.21
N ILE A 24 6.75 -2.47 -9.29
CA ILE A 24 5.46 -2.09 -9.86
C ILE A 24 4.67 -1.34 -8.79
N ARG A 25 4.20 -0.13 -9.12
CA ARG A 25 3.23 0.56 -8.28
C ARG A 25 1.87 -0.15 -8.41
N GLY A 26 1.48 -0.86 -7.36
CA GLY A 26 0.18 -1.50 -7.21
C GLY A 26 -0.78 -0.71 -6.33
N LEU A 27 -2.06 -0.71 -6.69
CA LEU A 27 -3.17 -0.37 -5.80
C LEU A 27 -3.94 -1.63 -5.48
N ALA A 28 -4.21 -1.87 -4.21
CA ALA A 28 -5.03 -2.98 -3.78
C ALA A 28 -6.40 -2.50 -3.33
N ARG A 29 -7.45 -3.12 -3.85
CA ARG A 29 -8.80 -3.02 -3.29
C ARG A 29 -9.06 -4.29 -2.50
N VAL A 30 -9.45 -4.15 -1.23
CA VAL A 30 -9.67 -5.29 -0.35
C VAL A 30 -11.05 -5.18 0.29
N ASP A 31 -11.93 -6.09 -0.10
CA ASP A 31 -13.22 -6.36 0.52
C ASP A 31 -13.15 -7.78 1.14
N ASP A 32 -13.94 -8.75 0.67
CA ASP A 32 -13.78 -10.18 1.02
C ASP A 32 -12.55 -10.83 0.36
N ARG A 33 -12.09 -10.25 -0.75
CA ARG A 33 -10.89 -10.64 -1.49
C ARG A 33 -10.06 -9.41 -1.83
N ALA A 34 -8.78 -9.60 -2.11
CA ALA A 34 -7.91 -8.55 -2.61
C ALA A 34 -7.82 -8.60 -4.15
N GLU A 35 -7.88 -7.43 -4.78
CA GLU A 35 -7.65 -7.23 -6.21
C GLU A 35 -6.51 -6.21 -6.38
N LEU A 36 -5.55 -6.54 -7.26
CA LEU A 36 -4.36 -5.73 -7.51
C LEU A 36 -4.45 -5.04 -8.87
N PHE A 37 -4.19 -3.73 -8.88
CA PHE A 37 -4.24 -2.90 -10.07
C PHE A 37 -2.93 -2.15 -10.29
N SER A 38 -2.49 -2.08 -11.53
CA SER A 38 -1.31 -1.28 -11.91
C SER A 38 -1.61 0.22 -11.84
N ARG A 39 -0.58 1.05 -12.07
CA ARG A 39 -0.72 2.50 -12.25
C ARG A 39 -1.76 2.89 -13.32
N HIS A 40 -1.93 2.07 -14.35
CA HIS A 40 -2.88 2.32 -15.45
C HIS A 40 -4.17 1.52 -15.29
N ALA A 41 -4.49 1.05 -14.08
CA ALA A 41 -5.67 0.26 -13.75
C ALA A 41 -5.76 -1.12 -14.43
N ASN A 42 -4.64 -1.65 -14.96
CA ASN A 42 -4.61 -3.03 -15.45
C ASN A 42 -4.70 -3.99 -14.28
N ASN A 43 -5.51 -5.04 -14.41
CA ASN A 43 -5.62 -6.08 -13.40
C ASN A 43 -4.32 -6.90 -13.34
N LEU A 44 -3.62 -6.81 -12.21
CA LEU A 44 -2.38 -7.55 -11.91
C LEU A 44 -2.62 -8.78 -11.04
N THR A 45 -3.84 -8.98 -10.55
CA THR A 45 -4.19 -10.11 -9.68
C THR A 45 -3.80 -11.46 -10.28
N PRO A 46 -4.01 -11.74 -11.58
CA PRO A 46 -3.58 -13.01 -12.18
C PRO A 46 -2.05 -13.18 -12.24
N CYS A 47 -1.29 -12.08 -12.24
CA CYS A 47 0.17 -12.12 -12.28
C CYS A 47 0.79 -12.36 -10.90
N PHE A 48 0.07 -11.99 -9.82
CA PHE A 48 0.55 -12.08 -8.44
C PHE A 48 -0.54 -12.59 -7.49
N PRO A 49 -1.11 -13.79 -7.73
CA PRO A 49 -2.21 -14.34 -6.93
C PRO A 49 -1.82 -14.54 -5.47
N GLU A 50 -0.56 -14.85 -5.18
CA GLU A 50 -0.01 -15.01 -3.83
C GLU A 50 -0.03 -13.70 -3.03
N ILE A 51 0.28 -12.57 -3.68
CA ILE A 51 0.23 -11.25 -3.03
C ILE A 51 -1.21 -10.91 -2.68
N ALA A 52 -2.15 -11.15 -3.61
CA ALA A 52 -3.57 -10.92 -3.35
C ALA A 52 -4.10 -11.80 -2.20
N GLY A 53 -3.75 -13.09 -2.18
CA GLY A 53 -4.14 -14.00 -1.11
C GLY A 53 -3.66 -13.53 0.27
N HIS A 54 -2.35 -13.28 0.40
CA HIS A 54 -1.78 -12.86 1.68
C HIS A 54 -2.28 -11.48 2.14
N LEU A 55 -2.59 -10.58 1.21
CA LEU A 55 -3.08 -9.25 1.57
C LEU A 55 -4.49 -9.31 2.20
N ALA A 56 -5.38 -10.16 1.67
CA ALA A 56 -6.71 -10.35 2.25
C ALA A 56 -6.63 -10.86 3.69
N ASP A 57 -5.75 -11.85 3.95
CA ASP A 57 -5.52 -12.40 5.28
C ASP A 57 -4.93 -11.37 6.24
N ALA A 58 -3.93 -10.61 5.79
CA ALA A 58 -3.22 -9.63 6.61
C ALA A 58 -4.13 -8.49 7.09
N LEU A 59 -5.08 -8.05 6.25
CA LEU A 59 -5.98 -6.94 6.56
C LEU A 59 -7.22 -7.37 7.36
N THR A 60 -7.66 -8.62 7.24
CA THR A 60 -8.79 -9.16 8.01
C THR A 60 -8.39 -9.66 9.40
N GLY A 61 -7.10 -9.92 9.62
CA GLY A 61 -6.52 -10.38 10.88
C GLY A 61 -6.62 -9.37 12.06
N PRO A 62 -6.55 -9.87 13.31
CA PRO A 62 -6.81 -9.09 14.53
C PRO A 62 -5.81 -7.95 14.79
N ILE A 63 -4.62 -8.01 14.18
CA ILE A 63 -3.57 -7.00 14.29
C ILE A 63 -3.92 -5.70 13.54
N TRP A 64 -4.61 -5.80 12.41
CA TRP A 64 -4.91 -4.64 11.57
C TRP A 64 -6.12 -3.86 12.10
N ARG A 65 -7.15 -4.57 12.59
CA ARG A 65 -8.36 -3.95 13.15
C ARG A 65 -8.10 -3.04 14.36
N ARG A 66 -7.05 -3.29 15.15
CA ARG A 66 -6.68 -2.45 16.30
C ARG A 66 -5.98 -1.14 15.89
N ARG A 67 -5.32 -1.10 14.73
CA ARG A 67 -4.50 0.07 14.33
C ARG A 67 -5.32 1.17 13.67
N VAL A 68 -6.34 0.81 12.88
CA VAL A 68 -7.24 1.77 12.21
C VAL A 68 -8.10 2.54 13.20
N ARG A 69 -8.54 1.91 14.30
CA ARG A 69 -9.40 2.54 15.33
C ARG A 69 -8.67 3.51 16.27
N ARG A 70 -7.34 3.62 16.20
CA ARG A 70 -6.57 4.58 17.00
C ARG A 70 -6.27 5.90 16.27
N GLN A 71 -6.78 6.06 15.05
CA GLN A 71 -6.54 7.22 14.18
C GLN A 71 -7.84 7.94 13.76
N GLN A 72 -8.96 7.66 14.45
CA GLN A 72 -10.21 8.43 14.34
C GLN A 72 -10.54 9.08 15.68
#